data_AF-A0A0A9VWP2-F1
#
_entry.id   AF-A0A0A9VWP2-F1
#
_cell.length_a   1.000
_cell.length_b   1.000
_cell.length_c   1.000
_cell.angle_alpha   90.00
_cell.angle_beta   90.00
_cell.angle_gamma   90.00
#
_symmetry.space_group_name_H-M   'P 1'
#
loop_
_entity.id
_entity.type
_entity.pdbx_description
1 polymer ?
#
loop_
_entity_poly.entity_id
_entity_poly.type
_entity_poly.pdbx_seq_one_letter_code
_entity_poly.pdbx_strand_id
1 'polypeptide(L)'
;RVLFRSGPFTPSQAMLFINAARPTSTQFLTDLQSSLHAAFPQILTHQPQYPSKHFFTKFTQLHFRLPQSATVHGFAGFFHTWLYKDIYVSTYPPTLTPNLSSWFPIFFPLRTPLHVAANTDLTVNFWRNVDAVKVWYEWSIAHPSTTPIQNCQGHASSMTLC
;
A
#
# COMPACT_ATOMS: atom_id res chain seq x y z
N ARG A 1 22.54 -19.75 18.09
CA ARG A 1 21.99 -20.48 16.92
C ARG A 1 20.48 -20.67 17.18
N VAL A 2 19.65 -19.69 16.81
CA VAL A 2 18.20 -19.73 17.07
C VAL A 2 17.53 -20.21 15.79
N LEU A 3 16.93 -21.41 15.87
CA LEU A 3 16.15 -22.03 14.81
C LEU A 3 14.74 -21.42 14.81
N PHE A 4 14.39 -20.66 13.78
CA PHE A 4 13.03 -20.18 13.57
C PHE A 4 12.20 -21.32 12.97
N ARG A 5 11.19 -21.78 13.72
CA ARG A 5 10.13 -22.66 13.19
C ARG A 5 9.17 -21.83 12.34
N SER A 6 8.81 -22.37 11.18
CA SER A 6 7.87 -21.82 10.21
C SER A 6 6.44 -21.74 10.78
N GLY A 7 5.92 -20.52 10.91
CA GLY A 7 4.49 -20.24 11.01
C GLY A 7 4.07 -19.29 9.86
N PRO A 8 2.82 -19.33 9.39
CA PRO A 8 2.40 -18.58 8.19
C PRO A 8 1.92 -17.17 8.56
N PHE A 9 2.80 -16.17 8.59
CA PHE A 9 2.40 -14.78 8.91
C PHE A 9 3.30 -13.79 8.16
N THR A 10 2.77 -12.98 7.22
CA THR A 10 2.35 -11.58 7.45
C THR A 10 1.38 -11.02 6.38
N PRO A 11 0.35 -10.23 6.76
CA PRO A 11 -0.41 -9.34 5.86
C PRO A 11 -0.01 -7.86 6.00
N SER A 12 0.41 -7.17 4.94
CA SER A 12 0.18 -5.72 4.82
C SER A 12 -1.24 -5.49 4.29
N GLN A 13 -1.90 -4.40 4.67
CA GLN A 13 -3.27 -4.10 4.23
C GLN A 13 -3.27 -2.73 3.55
N ALA A 14 -3.69 -2.69 2.29
CA ALA A 14 -3.85 -1.48 1.51
C ALA A 14 -5.32 -1.06 1.54
N MET A 15 -5.60 0.21 1.77
CA MET A 15 -6.96 0.76 1.80
C MET A 15 -7.05 1.91 0.81
N LEU A 16 -8.24 2.09 0.24
CA LEU A 16 -8.52 3.09 -0.79
C LEU A 16 -8.94 4.43 -0.15
N PHE A 17 -8.34 5.54 -0.59
CA PHE A 17 -8.56 6.86 0.01
C PHE A 17 -9.15 7.87 -0.96
N ILE A 18 -10.11 8.62 -0.42
CA ILE A 18 -10.93 9.59 -1.15
C ILE A 18 -10.97 10.89 -0.35
N ASN A 19 -9.82 11.56 -0.16
CA ASN A 19 -9.80 13.03 -0.28
C ASN A 19 -8.39 13.66 -0.30
N ALA A 20 -8.26 14.63 -1.21
CA ALA A 20 -7.40 15.81 -1.24
C ALA A 20 -5.97 15.71 -0.69
N ALA A 21 -5.09 15.07 -1.46
CA ALA A 21 -3.67 15.43 -1.47
C ALA A 21 -3.31 16.10 -2.79
N ARG A 22 -2.26 16.94 -2.80
CA ARG A 22 -1.73 17.53 -4.04
C ARG A 22 -1.41 16.41 -5.04
N PRO A 23 -1.75 16.59 -6.34
CA PRO A 23 -1.37 15.61 -7.35
C PRO A 23 0.15 15.49 -7.43
N THR A 24 0.68 14.30 -7.16
CA THR A 24 2.11 14.01 -7.20
C THR A 24 2.33 12.53 -7.50
N SER A 25 3.54 12.15 -7.87
CA SER A 25 3.98 10.74 -7.94
C SER A 25 4.91 10.37 -6.79
N THR A 26 4.99 11.21 -5.76
CA THR A 26 5.79 10.96 -4.57
C THR A 26 4.86 10.45 -3.47
N GLN A 27 5.18 9.29 -2.91
CA GLN A 27 4.53 8.79 -1.70
C GLN A 27 4.95 9.61 -0.47
N PHE A 28 4.06 9.81 0.50
CA PHE A 28 4.35 10.58 1.72
C PHE A 28 3.60 10.07 2.94
N LEU A 29 4.08 10.40 4.14
CA LEU A 29 3.40 10.07 5.41
C LEU A 29 2.36 11.14 5.73
N THR A 30 1.17 10.75 6.19
CA THR A 30 0.10 11.70 6.50
C THR A 30 -0.82 11.23 7.63
N ASP A 31 -1.31 12.17 8.43
CA ASP A 31 -2.38 11.92 9.39
C ASP A 31 -3.73 11.96 8.65
N LEU A 32 -4.45 10.84 8.68
CA LEU A 32 -5.66 10.61 7.90
C LEU A 32 -6.95 11.00 8.65
N GLN A 33 -6.85 11.69 9.79
CA GLN A 33 -7.95 12.07 10.69
C GLN A 33 -9.18 12.72 10.03
N SER A 34 -9.05 13.34 8.85
CA SER A 34 -10.15 14.01 8.14
C SER A 34 -10.62 13.33 6.84
N SER A 35 -10.20 12.09 6.58
CA SER A 35 -10.46 11.41 5.31
C SER A 35 -11.63 10.42 5.36
N LEU A 36 -12.40 10.35 4.27
CA LEU A 36 -13.49 9.37 4.10
C LEU A 36 -12.93 8.07 3.51
N HIS A 37 -13.16 6.95 4.20
CA HIS A 37 -12.84 5.61 3.71
C HIS A 37 -13.93 5.13 2.75
N ALA A 38 -13.56 4.78 1.52
CA ALA A 38 -14.53 4.47 0.49
C ALA A 38 -14.61 2.99 0.12
N ALA A 39 -13.58 2.20 0.44
CA ALA A 39 -13.60 0.76 0.25
C ALA A 39 -12.91 0.04 1.40
N PHE A 40 -13.32 -1.21 1.61
CA PHE A 40 -12.64 -2.10 2.54
C PHE A 40 -11.18 -2.32 2.13
N PRO A 41 -10.27 -2.48 3.09
CA PRO A 41 -8.87 -2.73 2.81
C PRO A 41 -8.70 -4.09 2.15
N GLN A 42 -7.82 -4.14 1.17
CA GLN A 42 -7.34 -5.35 0.55
C GLN A 42 -5.98 -5.72 1.14
N ILE A 43 -5.79 -7.00 1.41
CA ILE A 43 -4.57 -7.49 2.05
C ILE A 43 -3.49 -7.76 1.00
N LEU A 44 -2.37 -7.05 1.12
CA LEU A 44 -1.09 -7.38 0.53
C LEU A 44 -0.32 -8.35 1.43
N THR A 45 -0.50 -9.66 1.29
CA THR A 45 0.36 -10.60 2.04
C THR A 45 1.76 -10.66 1.43
N HIS A 46 2.78 -10.32 2.22
CA HIS A 46 4.17 -10.59 1.90
C HIS A 46 4.68 -11.71 2.81
N GLN A 47 5.08 -12.83 2.23
CA GLN A 47 5.74 -13.92 2.95
C GLN A 47 7.24 -13.86 2.65
N PRO A 48 8.13 -13.71 3.65
CA PRO A 48 9.54 -13.98 3.47
C PRO A 48 9.73 -15.50 3.33
N GLN A 49 9.83 -15.98 2.10
CA GLN A 49 10.15 -17.37 1.82
C GLN A 49 11.67 -17.58 2.02
N TYR A 50 12.08 -18.24 3.11
CA TYR A 50 13.46 -18.74 3.26
C TYR A 50 13.53 -20.19 2.72
N PRO A 51 14.57 -20.62 1.98
CA PRO A 51 15.82 -19.95 1.64
C PRO A 51 15.96 -19.77 0.12
N SER A 52 15.14 -18.95 -0.53
CA SER A 52 15.37 -18.66 -1.96
C SER A 52 16.12 -17.36 -2.12
N LYS A 53 16.97 -17.27 -3.14
CA LYS A 53 17.52 -16.03 -3.73
C LYS A 53 16.38 -15.11 -4.20
N HIS A 54 15.55 -14.62 -3.28
CA HIS A 54 14.31 -13.98 -3.65
C HIS A 54 14.58 -12.60 -4.22
N PHE A 55 14.17 -12.45 -5.47
CA PHE A 55 13.88 -11.18 -6.08
C PHE A 55 12.91 -10.42 -5.16
N PHE A 56 13.42 -9.38 -4.51
CA PHE A 56 12.67 -8.44 -3.68
C PHE A 56 11.71 -7.57 -4.52
N THR A 57 11.82 -7.65 -5.85
CA THR A 57 10.85 -7.12 -6.80
C THR A 57 9.55 -7.91 -6.74
N LYS A 58 8.43 -7.20 -6.63
CA LYS A 58 7.09 -7.79 -6.50
C LYS A 58 6.06 -6.99 -7.29
N PHE A 59 5.08 -7.71 -7.79
CA PHE A 59 3.88 -7.16 -8.41
C PHE A 59 2.65 -7.73 -7.71
N THR A 60 1.62 -6.90 -7.58
CA THR A 60 0.33 -7.29 -7.04
C THR A 60 -0.76 -6.46 -7.69
N GLN A 61 -1.94 -7.07 -7.81
CA GLN A 61 -3.13 -6.41 -8.30
C GLN A 61 -4.19 -6.46 -7.20
N LEU A 62 -4.72 -5.31 -6.85
CA LEU A 62 -5.69 -5.11 -5.78
C LEU A 62 -7.05 -4.77 -6.38
N HIS A 63 -8.11 -5.31 -5.80
CA HIS A 63 -9.48 -5.14 -6.29
C HIS A 63 -10.35 -4.52 -5.20
N PHE A 64 -10.80 -3.29 -5.39
CA PHE A 64 -11.67 -2.60 -4.45
C PHE A 64 -13.08 -2.48 -5.03
N ARG A 65 -14.09 -2.79 -4.23
CA ARG A 65 -15.49 -2.51 -4.60
C ARG A 65 -15.96 -1.27 -3.88
N LEU A 66 -16.33 -0.25 -4.64
CA LEU A 66 -16.85 1.00 -4.10
C LEU A 66 -18.37 0.91 -3.97
N PRO A 67 -18.96 0.98 -2.76
CA PRO A 67 -20.41 0.91 -2.57
C PRO A 67 -21.12 2.18 -3.06
N GLN A 68 -20.40 3.30 -3.14
CA GLN A 68 -20.91 4.61 -3.55
C GLN A 68 -19.97 5.25 -4.56
N SER A 69 -20.50 6.16 -5.39
CA SER A 69 -19.70 6.91 -6.34
C SER A 69 -18.76 7.84 -5.60
N ALA A 70 -17.50 7.91 -6.04
CA ALA A 70 -16.51 8.71 -5.36
C ALA A 70 -15.31 9.07 -6.25
N THR A 71 -14.62 10.16 -5.90
CA THR A 71 -13.40 10.60 -6.58
C THR A 71 -12.17 10.08 -5.84
N VAL A 72 -11.51 9.08 -6.43
CA VAL A 72 -10.28 8.49 -5.91
C VAL A 72 -9.12 9.46 -6.14
N HIS A 73 -8.42 9.81 -5.06
CA HIS A 73 -7.23 10.68 -5.11
C HIS A 73 -5.93 9.92 -4.89
N GLY A 74 -6.00 8.69 -4.38
CA GLY A 74 -4.85 7.88 -4.06
C GLY A 74 -5.22 6.68 -3.17
N PHE A 75 -4.18 6.04 -2.65
CA PHE A 75 -4.27 4.86 -1.81
C PHE A 75 -3.47 5.11 -0.55
N ALA A 76 -3.88 4.59 0.61
CA ALA A 76 -3.00 4.56 1.77
C ALA A 76 -2.59 3.14 2.10
N GLY A 77 -1.31 3.02 2.39
CA GLY A 77 -0.69 1.82 2.90
C GLY A 77 -0.70 1.84 4.42
N PHE A 78 -1.23 0.77 4.98
CA PHE A 78 -1.03 0.42 6.37
C PHE A 78 -0.14 -0.83 6.44
N PHE A 79 0.43 -1.08 7.61
CA PHE A 79 1.12 -2.32 7.87
C PHE A 79 0.59 -2.97 9.14
N HIS A 80 0.66 -4.29 9.15
CA HIS A 80 0.39 -5.12 10.29
C HIS A 80 1.49 -6.17 10.34
N THR A 81 2.10 -6.38 11.50
CA THR A 81 3.18 -7.34 11.66
C THR A 81 3.09 -8.04 13.01
N TRP A 82 3.32 -9.35 12.99
CA TRP A 82 3.43 -10.16 14.20
C TRP A 82 4.89 -10.17 14.63
N LEU A 83 5.16 -9.70 15.84
CA LEU A 83 6.50 -9.69 16.42
C LEU A 83 6.82 -11.06 17.04
N TYR A 84 5.89 -11.61 17.81
CA TYR A 84 6.04 -12.91 18.46
C TYR A 84 4.69 -13.42 18.99
N LYS A 85 4.28 -14.62 18.56
CA LYS A 85 2.97 -15.21 18.92
C LYS A 85 1.85 -14.18 18.71
N ASP A 86 1.14 -13.83 19.76
CA ASP A 86 0.00 -12.92 19.73
C ASP A 86 0.39 -11.43 19.90
N ILE A 87 1.71 -11.14 19.92
CA ILE A 87 2.23 -9.78 19.98
C ILE A 87 2.35 -9.24 18.55
N TYR A 88 1.64 -8.15 18.25
CA TYR A 88 1.65 -7.49 16.94
C TYR A 88 1.80 -5.98 17.06
N VAL A 89 2.22 -5.36 15.94
CA VAL A 89 2.19 -3.91 15.72
C VAL A 89 1.42 -3.63 14.43
N SER A 90 0.51 -2.67 14.48
CA SER A 90 -0.39 -2.37 13.37
C SER A 90 -0.71 -0.89 13.30
N THR A 91 -0.60 -0.32 12.10
CA THR A 91 -1.11 1.03 11.77
C THR A 91 -2.51 1.00 11.15
N TYR A 92 -3.04 -0.19 10.87
CA TYR A 92 -4.37 -0.36 10.29
C TYR A 92 -5.47 0.03 11.29
N PRO A 93 -6.43 0.93 10.96
CA PRO A 93 -7.30 1.55 11.98
C PRO A 93 -8.12 0.56 12.84
N PRO A 94 -8.78 -0.46 12.28
CA PRO A 94 -9.53 -1.45 13.07
C PRO A 94 -8.68 -2.32 14.01
N THR A 95 -7.37 -2.46 13.74
CA THR A 95 -6.45 -3.19 14.63
C THR A 95 -5.30 -2.30 15.10
N LEU A 96 -5.51 -0.98 15.18
CA LEU A 96 -4.47 0.00 15.47
C LEU A 96 -3.84 -0.30 16.84
N THR A 97 -2.51 -0.36 16.88
CA THR A 97 -1.80 -0.47 18.16
C THR A 97 -1.93 0.85 18.93
N PRO A 98 -2.47 0.85 20.16
CA PRO A 98 -2.62 2.08 20.95
C PRO A 98 -1.27 2.76 21.18
N ASN A 99 -1.28 4.10 21.18
CA ASN A 99 -0.10 4.95 21.42
C ASN A 99 1.04 4.79 20.39
N LEU A 100 0.77 4.25 19.20
CA LEU A 100 1.73 4.19 18.10
C LEU A 100 1.77 5.53 17.34
N SER A 101 2.45 6.54 17.88
CA SER A 101 2.57 7.88 17.28
C SER A 101 3.74 8.04 16.30
N SER A 102 4.65 7.05 16.23
CA SER A 102 5.85 7.11 15.40
C SER A 102 5.65 6.61 13.96
N TRP A 103 4.48 6.02 13.65
CA TRP A 103 4.21 5.39 12.36
C TRP A 103 2.91 5.90 11.76
N PHE A 104 3.01 6.96 10.97
CA PHE A 104 1.89 7.43 10.17
C PHE A 104 1.66 6.52 8.96
N PRO A 105 0.41 6.41 8.48
CA PRO A 105 0.10 5.75 7.20
C PRO A 105 0.85 6.41 6.04
N ILE A 106 1.25 5.60 5.07
CA ILE A 106 1.84 6.08 3.82
C ILE A 106 0.75 6.33 2.79
N PHE A 107 0.82 7.40 2.02
CA PHE A 107 -0.12 7.73 0.95
C PHE A 107 0.55 7.64 -0.43
N PHE A 108 -0.14 7.01 -1.38
CA PHE A 108 0.23 6.82 -2.78
C PHE A 108 -0.75 7.65 -3.66
N PRO A 109 -0.37 8.89 -4.02
CA PRO A 109 -1.24 9.81 -4.73
C PRO A 109 -1.51 9.41 -6.19
N LEU A 110 -2.63 9.86 -6.75
CA LEU A 110 -2.85 9.91 -8.19
C LEU A 110 -2.52 11.31 -8.74
N ARG A 111 -1.78 11.37 -9.85
CA ARG A 111 -1.57 12.63 -10.60
C ARG A 111 -2.87 13.25 -11.11
N THR A 112 -3.84 12.42 -11.45
CA THR A 112 -5.17 12.88 -11.87
C THR A 112 -6.18 12.12 -11.05
N PRO A 113 -6.99 12.80 -10.22
CA PRO A 113 -8.06 12.14 -9.49
C PRO A 113 -8.99 11.40 -10.45
N LEU A 114 -9.43 10.19 -10.06
CA LEU A 114 -10.31 9.37 -10.87
C LEU A 114 -11.70 9.31 -10.25
N HIS A 115 -12.71 9.78 -10.98
CA HIS A 115 -14.10 9.54 -10.58
C HIS A 115 -14.52 8.10 -10.90
N VAL A 116 -15.01 7.39 -9.89
CA VAL A 116 -15.49 6.01 -10.00
C VAL A 116 -16.96 5.97 -9.59
N ALA A 117 -17.80 5.35 -10.41
CA ALA A 117 -19.22 5.23 -10.13
C ALA A 117 -19.50 4.24 -8.99
N ALA A 118 -20.69 4.35 -8.39
CA ALA A 118 -21.13 3.41 -7.36
C ALA A 118 -21.17 1.97 -7.90
N ASN A 119 -20.86 1.00 -7.04
CA ASN A 119 -20.84 -0.43 -7.35
C ASN A 119 -19.90 -0.83 -8.50
N THR A 120 -18.93 0.02 -8.81
CA THR A 120 -17.89 -0.28 -9.80
C THR A 120 -16.66 -0.84 -9.11
N ASP A 121 -16.06 -1.87 -9.69
CA ASP A 121 -14.79 -2.42 -9.22
C ASP A 121 -13.65 -1.48 -9.63
N LEU A 122 -12.69 -1.29 -8.74
CA LEU A 122 -11.46 -0.54 -8.97
C LEU A 122 -10.30 -1.53 -8.89
N THR A 123 -9.60 -1.70 -9.99
CA THR A 123 -8.42 -2.57 -10.07
C THR A 123 -7.17 -1.71 -10.06
N VAL A 124 -6.27 -1.97 -9.13
CA VAL A 124 -5.05 -1.18 -8.89
C VAL A 124 -3.86 -2.10 -9.00
N ASN A 125 -2.89 -1.70 -9.80
CA ASN A 125 -1.60 -2.35 -9.92
C ASN A 125 -0.61 -1.69 -8.97
N PHE A 126 0.15 -2.50 -8.24
CA PHE A 126 1.23 -2.06 -7.39
C PHE A 126 2.49 -2.88 -7.67
N TRP A 127 3.62 -2.19 -7.84
CA TRP A 127 4.93 -2.79 -7.96
C TRP A 127 5.83 -2.29 -6.85
N ARG A 128 6.59 -3.21 -6.25
CA ARG A 128 7.79 -2.91 -5.48
C ARG A 128 8.96 -3.30 -6.36
N ASN A 129 9.79 -2.34 -6.74
CA ASN A 129 10.92 -2.57 -7.61
C ASN A 129 12.23 -2.39 -6.83
N VAL A 130 13.24 -3.15 -7.24
CA VAL A 130 14.57 -3.15 -6.63
C VAL A 130 15.62 -3.21 -7.74
N ASP A 131 16.64 -2.38 -7.64
CA ASP A 131 17.86 -2.49 -8.42
C ASP A 131 19.08 -2.61 -7.47
N ALA A 132 20.29 -2.44 -8.01
CA ALA A 132 21.53 -2.56 -7.22
C ALA A 132 21.72 -1.45 -6.17
N VAL A 133 21.04 -0.30 -6.31
CA VAL A 133 21.29 0.90 -5.50
C VAL A 133 20.05 1.45 -4.79
N LYS A 134 18.84 1.02 -5.18
CA LYS A 134 17.60 1.56 -4.61
C LYS A 134 16.41 0.59 -4.69
N VAL A 135 15.42 0.92 -3.88
CA VAL A 135 14.08 0.33 -3.86
C VAL A 135 13.07 1.45 -4.14
N TRP A 136 12.02 1.18 -4.93
CA TRP A 136 10.95 2.13 -5.16
C TRP A 136 9.61 1.42 -5.37
N TYR A 137 8.53 2.19 -5.36
CA TYR A 137 7.19 1.70 -5.68
C TYR A 137 6.67 2.37 -6.95
N GLU A 138 5.93 1.61 -7.73
CA GLU A 138 5.14 2.10 -8.85
C GLU A 138 3.68 1.68 -8.65
N TRP A 139 2.74 2.47 -9.15
CA TRP A 139 1.33 2.13 -9.09
C TRP A 139 0.55 2.70 -10.27
N SER A 140 -0.54 2.03 -10.63
CA SER A 140 -1.50 2.50 -11.64
C SER A 140 -2.89 1.92 -11.38
N ILE A 141 -3.90 2.51 -12.00
CA ILE A 141 -5.24 1.94 -12.06
C ILE A 141 -5.39 1.22 -13.39
N ALA A 142 -5.93 0.00 -13.37
CA ALA A 142 -6.23 -0.81 -14.55
C ALA A 142 -7.72 -0.79 -14.92
N HIS A 143 -8.60 -0.56 -13.94
CA HIS A 143 -10.06 -0.50 -14.11
C HIS A 143 -10.64 0.46 -13.07
N PRO A 144 -11.64 1.31 -13.38
CA PRO A 144 -12.47 1.34 -14.60
C PRO A 144 -11.81 1.98 -15.82
N SER A 145 -10.79 2.80 -15.63
CA SER A 145 -10.04 3.43 -16.72
C SER A 145 -8.55 3.37 -16.42
N THR A 146 -7.77 2.87 -17.38
CA THR A 146 -6.34 2.73 -17.21
C THR A 146 -5.64 4.08 -17.03
N THR A 147 -4.88 4.23 -15.95
CA THR A 147 -4.01 5.41 -15.75
C THR A 147 -2.57 5.10 -16.12
N PRO A 148 -1.75 6.12 -16.46
CA PRO A 148 -0.30 5.93 -16.57
C PRO A 148 0.29 5.37 -15.28
N ILE A 149 1.40 4.63 -15.42
CA ILE A 149 2.21 4.18 -14.29
C ILE A 149 2.82 5.40 -13.61
N GLN A 150 2.74 5.45 -12.29
CA GLN A 150 3.29 6.51 -11.47
C GLN A 150 4.61 6.10 -10.85
N ASN A 151 5.49 7.10 -10.67
CA ASN A 151 6.85 6.92 -10.14
C ASN A 151 7.71 5.91 -10.93
N CYS A 152 7.52 5.83 -12.26
CA CYS A 152 8.31 4.96 -13.13
C CYS A 152 9.81 5.07 -12.83
N GLN A 153 10.48 3.93 -12.68
CA GLN A 153 11.91 3.80 -12.35
C GLN A 153 12.34 4.53 -11.07
N GLY A 154 11.40 4.89 -10.20
CA GLY A 154 11.68 5.60 -8.95
C GLY A 154 12.17 7.03 -9.15
N HIS A 155 11.80 7.68 -10.27
CA HIS A 155 12.25 9.04 -10.60
C HIS A 155 11.79 10.10 -9.60
N ALA A 156 10.59 9.95 -9.02
CA ALA A 156 10.02 10.92 -8.09
C ALA A 156 10.31 10.56 -6.62
N SER A 157 10.44 9.27 -6.31
CA SER A 157 10.73 8.78 -4.97
C SER A 157 11.40 7.41 -5.00
N SER A 158 12.45 7.25 -4.22
CA SER A 158 13.15 5.99 -4.02
C SER A 158 13.85 5.95 -2.66
N MET A 159 14.11 4.75 -2.15
CA MET A 159 14.89 4.48 -0.95
C MET A 159 16.22 3.88 -1.37
N THR A 160 17.32 4.59 -1.12
CA THR A 160 18.68 4.11 -1.43
C THR A 160 19.04 2.92 -0.54
N LEU A 161 19.68 1.91 -1.13
CA LEU A 161 20.27 0.79 -0.41
C LEU A 161 21.59 1.26 0.23
N CYS A 162 21.75 1.01 1.53
CA CYS A 162 22.98 1.28 2.27
C CYS A 162 24.01 0.18 2.09
#